data_AF-A0A9E3YAN2-F1
#
_entry.id   AF-A0A9E3YAN2-F1
#
_cell.length_a   1.000
_cell.length_b   1.000
_cell.length_c   1.000
_cell.angle_alpha   90.00
_cell.angle_beta   90.00
_cell.angle_gamma   90.00
#
_symmetry.space_group_name_H-M   'P 1'
#
loop_
_entity.id
_entity.type
_entity.pdbx_description
1 polymer ?
#
loop_
_entity_poly.entity_id
_entity_poly.type
_entity_poly.pdbx_seq_one_letter_code
_entity_poly.pdbx_strand_id
1 'polypeptide(L)'
;MPSGRRSKRRPDPPAPTFFLDRGLGRYLVADAIRARGYTVLPMAEVYLDGEDERVPDADWIERADREGWVALTKDYAIIRDHIETLSRTSLRVFSLNNANLTGPQMAERFSLHLNRIVQRATKPGPYLYVIGAKGLERRWPGG
;
A
#
# COMPACT_ATOMS: atom_id res chain seq x y z
N MET A 1 -12.74 -48.26 9.25
CA MET A 1 -11.91 -47.14 9.75
C MET A 1 -11.66 -46.17 8.60
N PRO A 2 -12.25 -44.96 8.54
CA PRO A 2 -11.86 -44.00 7.52
C PRO A 2 -10.68 -43.15 8.03
N SER A 3 -9.52 -43.31 7.39
CA SER A 3 -8.38 -42.40 7.55
C SER A 3 -8.66 -41.10 6.81
N GLY A 4 -9.06 -40.06 7.55
CA GLY A 4 -9.09 -38.69 7.05
C GLY A 4 -7.67 -38.13 6.97
N ARG A 5 -7.14 -37.98 5.76
CA ARG A 5 -5.87 -37.27 5.49
C ARG A 5 -6.10 -35.79 5.82
N ARG A 6 -5.76 -35.38 7.06
CA ARG A 6 -5.86 -33.99 7.53
C ARG A 6 -4.92 -33.13 6.68
N SER A 7 -5.48 -32.39 5.73
CA SER A 7 -4.74 -31.37 4.97
C SER A 7 -4.11 -30.40 5.97
N LYS A 8 -2.78 -30.32 6.00
CA LYS A 8 -2.06 -29.31 6.79
C LYS A 8 -2.41 -27.95 6.20
N ARG A 9 -3.35 -27.24 6.85
CA ARG A 9 -3.68 -25.85 6.53
C ARG A 9 -2.36 -25.06 6.61
N ARG A 10 -1.89 -24.51 5.49
CA ARG A 10 -0.77 -23.56 5.53
C ARG A 10 -1.20 -22.41 6.45
N PRO A 11 -0.31 -21.91 7.33
CA PRO A 11 -0.62 -20.71 8.09
C PRO A 11 -1.03 -19.59 7.12
N ASP A 12 -2.04 -18.82 7.50
CA ASP A 12 -2.38 -17.63 6.74
C ASP A 12 -1.14 -16.70 6.71
N PRO A 13 -0.82 -16.07 5.57
CA PRO A 13 0.28 -15.14 5.51
C PRO A 13 0.07 -14.02 6.54
N PRO A 14 1.15 -13.46 7.12
CA PRO A 14 1.03 -12.37 8.07
C PRO A 14 0.30 -11.18 7.43
N ALA A 15 -0.47 -10.46 8.24
CA ALA A 15 -1.18 -9.27 7.80
C ALA A 15 -0.19 -8.23 7.24
N PRO A 16 -0.56 -7.50 6.17
CA PRO A 16 0.34 -6.52 5.58
C PRO A 16 0.59 -5.33 6.52
N THR A 17 1.82 -4.85 6.51
CA THR A 17 2.19 -3.53 7.04
C THR A 17 2.06 -2.51 5.92
N PHE A 18 1.30 -1.44 6.14
CA PHE A 18 1.13 -0.36 5.18
C PHE A 18 2.13 0.76 5.43
N PHE A 19 2.81 1.22 4.38
CA PHE A 19 3.59 2.44 4.38
C PHE A 19 2.75 3.54 3.71
N LEU A 20 2.59 4.67 4.39
CA LEU A 20 1.72 5.76 3.95
C LEU A 20 2.57 6.95 3.51
N ASP A 21 2.57 7.22 2.21
CA ASP A 21 3.25 8.34 1.58
C ASP A 21 2.73 9.70 2.08
N ARG A 22 3.61 10.72 2.08
CA ARG A 22 3.37 12.09 2.57
C ARG A 22 2.12 12.74 1.98
N GLY A 23 1.82 12.43 0.72
CA GLY A 23 0.65 12.96 0.04
C GLY A 23 -0.69 12.64 0.72
N LEU A 24 -0.77 11.55 1.50
CA LEU A 24 -1.98 11.10 2.19
C LEU A 24 -2.19 11.75 3.57
N GLY A 25 -1.24 12.58 4.01
CA GLY A 25 -1.22 13.15 5.36
C GLY A 25 -0.85 12.12 6.43
N ARG A 26 -0.79 12.56 7.68
CA ARG A 26 -0.22 11.77 8.78
C ARG A 26 -1.23 10.90 9.54
N TYR A 27 -2.46 11.40 9.73
CA TYR A 27 -3.37 10.84 10.73
C TYR A 27 -4.60 10.16 10.13
N LEU A 28 -5.47 10.88 9.43
CA LEU A 28 -6.81 10.39 9.07
C LEU A 28 -6.81 9.04 8.33
N VAL A 29 -5.95 8.87 7.32
CA VAL A 29 -5.87 7.61 6.58
C VAL A 29 -5.24 6.50 7.45
N ALA A 30 -4.18 6.83 8.20
CA ALA A 30 -3.51 5.89 9.07
C ALA A 30 -4.46 5.37 10.16
N ASP A 31 -5.17 6.26 10.84
CA ASP A 31 -6.09 5.95 11.94
C ASP A 31 -7.27 5.11 11.43
N ALA A 32 -7.82 5.45 10.25
CA ALA A 32 -8.90 4.67 9.66
C ALA A 32 -8.48 3.22 9.37
N ILE A 33 -7.26 2.99 8.90
CA ILE A 33 -6.73 1.65 8.62
C ILE A 33 -6.31 0.93 9.92
N ARG A 34 -5.69 1.64 10.87
CA ARG A 34 -5.32 1.13 12.21
C ARG A 34 -6.55 0.68 13.00
N ALA A 35 -7.66 1.41 12.91
CA ALA A 35 -8.94 1.02 13.50
C ALA A 35 -9.49 -0.31 12.95
N ARG A 36 -8.98 -0.79 11.82
CA ARG A 36 -9.30 -2.11 11.24
C ARG A 36 -8.29 -3.20 11.62
N GLY A 37 -7.35 -2.91 12.51
CA GLY A 37 -6.38 -3.85 13.06
C GLY A 37 -5.11 -4.03 12.24
N TYR A 38 -4.84 -3.16 11.26
CA TYR A 38 -3.62 -3.23 10.45
C TYR A 38 -2.54 -2.28 10.96
N THR A 39 -1.28 -2.65 10.75
CA THR A 39 -0.14 -1.76 11.03
C THR A 39 0.01 -0.76 9.89
N VAL A 40 0.15 0.51 10.24
CA VAL A 40 0.39 1.60 9.30
C VAL A 40 1.58 2.41 9.78
N LEU A 41 2.47 2.73 8.85
CA LEU A 41 3.68 3.51 9.04
C LEU A 41 3.59 4.75 8.15
N PRO A 42 3.04 5.88 8.66
CA PRO A 42 3.17 7.18 8.02
C PRO A 42 4.63 7.52 7.77
N MET A 43 4.92 8.12 6.62
CA MET A 43 6.28 8.52 6.25
C MET A 43 6.93 9.41 7.34
N ALA A 44 6.16 10.33 7.92
CA ALA A 44 6.57 11.18 9.05
C ALA A 44 6.85 10.43 10.37
N GLU A 45 6.42 9.17 10.51
CA GLU A 45 6.78 8.30 11.64
C GLU A 45 7.99 7.41 11.31
N VAL A 46 8.29 7.20 10.03
CA VAL A 46 9.43 6.40 9.53
C VAL A 46 10.69 7.23 9.38
N TYR A 47 10.53 8.49 8.98
CA TYR A 47 11.58 9.50 8.84
C TYR A 47 11.25 10.62 9.81
N LEU A 48 11.96 10.62 10.94
CA LEU A 48 11.72 11.55 12.04
C LEU A 48 12.27 12.95 11.70
N ASP A 49 12.01 13.91 12.57
CA ASP A 49 12.61 15.26 12.51
C ASP A 49 12.34 16.04 11.21
N GLY A 50 11.25 15.72 10.50
CA GLY A 50 10.84 16.38 9.27
C GLY A 50 11.68 16.00 8.04
N GLU A 51 12.47 14.92 8.13
CA GLU A 51 13.23 14.41 7.00
C GLU A 51 12.33 13.84 5.89
N ASP A 52 11.09 13.46 6.21
CA ASP A 52 10.10 12.94 5.26
C ASP A 52 9.84 13.87 4.06
N GLU A 53 9.95 15.19 4.26
CA GLU A 53 9.82 16.17 3.19
C GLU A 53 10.98 16.12 2.19
N ARG A 54 12.17 15.64 2.62
CA ARG A 54 13.39 15.64 1.81
C ARG A 54 13.74 14.28 1.21
N VAL A 55 13.11 13.21 1.70
CA VAL A 55 13.36 11.86 1.19
C VAL A 55 12.92 11.77 -0.28
N PRO A 56 13.84 11.42 -1.21
CA PRO A 56 13.53 11.18 -2.61
C PRO A 56 12.58 9.99 -2.78
N ASP A 57 11.81 10.01 -3.87
CA ASP A 57 10.83 8.95 -4.11
C ASP A 57 11.49 7.57 -4.31
N ALA A 58 12.63 7.52 -5.00
CA ALA A 58 13.39 6.29 -5.18
C ALA A 58 13.83 5.67 -3.83
N ASP A 59 14.30 6.48 -2.89
CA ASP A 59 14.83 6.00 -1.62
C ASP A 59 13.75 5.37 -0.74
N TRP A 60 12.57 5.99 -0.65
CA TRP A 60 11.49 5.38 0.12
C TRP A 60 10.88 4.18 -0.60
N ILE A 61 10.84 4.16 -1.93
CA ILE A 61 10.39 2.98 -2.72
C ILE A 61 11.29 1.79 -2.39
N GLU A 62 12.61 1.95 -2.46
CA GLU A 62 13.58 0.89 -2.16
C GLU A 62 13.50 0.43 -0.71
N ARG A 63 13.33 1.36 0.23
CA ARG A 63 13.11 1.02 1.64
C ARG A 63 11.82 0.22 1.83
N ALA A 64 10.70 0.71 1.29
CA ALA A 64 9.42 0.02 1.44
C ALA A 64 9.45 -1.40 0.85
N ASP A 65 10.17 -1.59 -0.26
CA ASP A 65 10.39 -2.92 -0.84
C ASP A 65 11.23 -3.82 0.07
N ARG A 66 12.39 -3.32 0.53
CA ARG A 66 13.30 -4.04 1.43
C ARG A 66 12.61 -4.51 2.71
N GLU A 67 11.78 -3.66 3.30
CA GLU A 67 11.04 -3.96 4.53
C GLU A 67 9.76 -4.79 4.28
N GLY A 68 9.43 -5.09 3.02
CA GLY A 68 8.26 -5.86 2.64
C GLY A 68 6.93 -5.15 2.93
N TRP A 69 6.93 -3.81 2.96
CA TRP A 69 5.73 -3.01 3.18
C TRP A 69 4.85 -2.94 1.93
N VAL A 70 3.60 -2.53 2.13
CA VAL A 70 2.65 -2.21 1.06
C VAL A 70 2.52 -0.69 1.01
N ALA A 71 2.92 -0.07 -0.10
CA ALA A 71 2.91 1.38 -0.23
C ALA A 71 1.51 1.89 -0.61
N LEU A 72 1.04 2.90 0.11
CA LEU A 72 -0.16 3.66 -0.16
C LEU A 72 0.23 5.09 -0.53
N THR A 73 -0.28 5.59 -1.64
CA THR A 73 -0.02 6.98 -2.10
C THR A 73 -1.30 7.60 -2.71
N LYS A 74 -1.29 8.90 -2.97
CA LYS A 74 -2.29 9.55 -3.85
C LYS A 74 -1.75 9.87 -5.24
N ASP A 75 -0.44 9.77 -5.43
CA ASP A 75 0.23 10.25 -6.63
C ASP A 75 0.47 9.08 -7.59
N TYR A 76 -0.32 9.02 -8.66
CA TYR A 76 -0.15 8.02 -9.70
C TYR A 76 1.12 8.26 -10.54
N ALA A 77 1.56 9.52 -10.61
CA ALA A 77 2.74 9.93 -11.37
C ALA A 77 4.01 9.19 -10.95
N ILE A 78 4.09 8.70 -9.70
CA ILE A 78 5.19 7.88 -9.19
C ILE A 78 5.54 6.70 -10.10
N ILE A 79 4.55 6.10 -10.76
CA ILE A 79 4.83 5.00 -11.70
C ILE A 79 5.64 5.49 -12.87
N ARG A 80 5.20 6.58 -13.50
CA ARG A 80 5.84 7.11 -14.70
C ARG A 80 7.25 7.59 -14.36
N ASP A 81 7.38 8.29 -13.24
CA ASP A 81 8.61 8.99 -12.88
C ASP A 81 9.65 8.03 -12.28
N HIS A 82 9.23 6.90 -11.71
CA HIS A 82 10.11 5.92 -11.06
C HIS A 82 9.90 4.48 -11.56
N ILE A 83 9.49 4.29 -12.81
CA ILE A 83 9.23 2.97 -13.40
C ILE A 83 10.46 2.06 -13.33
N GLU A 84 11.65 2.60 -13.56
CA GLU A 84 12.90 1.82 -13.54
C GLU A 84 13.22 1.31 -12.15
N THR A 85 13.04 2.15 -11.12
CA THR A 85 13.18 1.75 -9.72
C THR A 85 12.14 0.70 -9.36
N LEU A 86 10.86 0.95 -9.64
CA LEU A 86 9.77 0.01 -9.33
C LEU A 86 9.97 -1.35 -10.03
N SER A 87 10.49 -1.37 -11.26
CA SER A 87 10.76 -2.60 -12.03
C SER A 87 11.85 -3.48 -11.43
N ARG A 88 12.69 -2.93 -10.54
CA ARG A 88 13.74 -3.67 -9.81
C ARG A 88 13.30 -4.14 -8.42
N THR A 89 12.07 -3.82 -8.01
CA THR A 89 11.50 -4.14 -6.70
C THR A 89 10.46 -5.25 -6.79
N SER A 90 9.98 -5.71 -5.63
CA SER A 90 8.73 -6.46 -5.48
C SER A 90 7.60 -5.61 -4.88
N LEU A 91 7.73 -4.28 -4.92
CA LEU A 91 6.86 -3.37 -4.19
C LEU A 91 5.42 -3.45 -4.68
N ARG A 92 4.49 -3.44 -3.73
CA ARG A 92 3.06 -3.52 -3.96
C ARG A 92 2.46 -2.16 -3.64
N VAL A 93 1.94 -1.48 -4.65
CA VAL A 93 1.50 -0.08 -4.52
C VAL A 93 0.00 0.06 -4.75
N PHE A 94 -0.67 0.87 -3.94
CA PHE A 94 -2.06 1.29 -4.12
C PHE A 94 -2.18 2.81 -4.10
N SER A 95 -2.74 3.39 -5.17
CA SER A 95 -2.84 4.85 -5.35
C SER A 95 -4.29 5.33 -5.48
N LEU A 96 -4.64 6.48 -4.90
CA LEU A 96 -5.98 7.09 -5.07
C LEU A 96 -6.19 7.77 -6.45
N ASN A 97 -5.11 8.14 -7.17
CA ASN A 97 -5.14 8.83 -8.47
C ASN A 97 -6.14 10.00 -8.55
N ASN A 98 -6.29 10.77 -7.48
CA ASN A 98 -7.10 11.99 -7.45
C ASN A 98 -6.56 12.96 -6.41
N ALA A 99 -5.88 14.00 -6.89
CA ALA A 99 -5.27 15.03 -6.05
C ALA A 99 -6.28 15.92 -5.30
N ASN A 100 -7.57 15.90 -5.69
CA ASN A 100 -8.60 16.75 -5.12
C ASN A 100 -9.34 16.11 -3.93
N LEU A 101 -9.00 14.87 -3.54
CA LEU A 101 -9.65 14.24 -2.39
C LEU A 101 -9.18 14.89 -1.08
N THR A 102 -10.14 15.24 -0.23
CA THR A 102 -9.85 15.70 1.13
C THR A 102 -9.38 14.55 2.00
N GLY A 103 -8.69 14.84 3.12
CA GLY A 103 -8.26 13.84 4.09
C GLY A 103 -9.36 12.84 4.50
N PRO A 104 -10.57 13.30 4.87
CA PRO A 104 -11.70 12.41 5.15
C PRO A 104 -12.12 11.54 3.95
N GLN A 105 -12.17 12.09 2.74
CA GLN A 105 -12.52 11.33 1.54
C GLN A 105 -11.46 10.28 1.19
N MET A 106 -10.18 10.58 1.41
CA MET A 106 -9.08 9.61 1.27
C MET A 106 -9.26 8.45 2.26
N ALA A 107 -9.49 8.77 3.54
CA ALA A 107 -9.69 7.78 4.60
C ALA A 107 -10.91 6.89 4.32
N GLU A 108 -12.02 7.48 3.86
CA GLU A 108 -13.22 6.75 3.44
C GLU A 108 -12.92 5.82 2.25
N ARG A 109 -12.19 6.31 1.23
CA ARG A 109 -11.86 5.51 0.05
C ARG A 109 -11.01 4.30 0.41
N PHE A 110 -9.98 4.46 1.24
CA PHE A 110 -9.17 3.35 1.72
C PHE A 110 -10.01 2.38 2.56
N SER A 111 -10.83 2.89 3.48
CA SER A 111 -11.68 2.06 4.35
C SER A 111 -12.67 1.21 3.56
N LEU A 112 -13.31 1.79 2.53
CA LEU A 112 -14.26 1.11 1.66
C LEU A 112 -13.62 -0.07 0.91
N HIS A 113 -12.37 0.08 0.50
CA HIS A 113 -11.68 -0.89 -0.34
C HIS A 113 -10.62 -1.72 0.40
N LEU A 114 -10.46 -1.55 1.71
CA LEU A 114 -9.37 -2.15 2.48
C LEU A 114 -9.29 -3.68 2.34
N ASN A 115 -10.43 -4.37 2.40
CA ASN A 115 -10.46 -5.83 2.23
C ASN A 115 -9.92 -6.27 0.86
N ARG A 116 -10.24 -5.51 -0.20
CA ARG A 116 -9.73 -5.77 -1.56
C ARG A 116 -8.24 -5.47 -1.65
N ILE A 117 -7.79 -4.37 -1.03
CA ILE A 117 -6.38 -3.99 -0.96
C ILE A 117 -5.57 -5.12 -0.30
N VAL A 118 -6.00 -5.57 0.88
CA VAL A 118 -5.36 -6.65 1.65
C VAL A 118 -5.35 -7.96 0.85
N GLN A 119 -6.47 -8.32 0.21
CA GLN A 119 -6.52 -9.51 -0.64
C GLN A 119 -5.52 -9.42 -1.81
N ARG A 120 -5.40 -8.26 -2.46
CA ARG A 120 -4.44 -8.04 -3.55
C ARG A 120 -3.00 -8.04 -3.04
N ALA A 121 -2.73 -7.47 -1.87
CA ALA A 121 -1.44 -7.44 -1.19
C ALA A 121 -0.81 -8.83 -0.94
N THR A 122 -1.64 -9.90 -0.94
CA THR A 122 -1.15 -11.29 -0.85
C THR A 122 -0.48 -11.79 -2.13
N LYS A 123 -0.65 -11.09 -3.26
CA LYS A 123 -0.05 -11.46 -4.55
C LYS A 123 1.37 -10.91 -4.64
N PRO A 124 2.29 -11.63 -5.30
CA PRO A 124 3.63 -11.12 -5.53
C PRO A 124 3.57 -9.86 -6.41
N GLY A 125 4.37 -8.87 -6.03
CA GLY A 125 4.65 -7.69 -6.84
C GLY A 125 5.71 -7.95 -7.92
N PRO A 126 6.17 -6.89 -8.60
CA PRO A 126 5.73 -5.52 -8.39
C PRO A 126 4.42 -5.24 -9.15
N TYR A 127 3.57 -4.38 -8.58
CA TYR A 127 2.37 -3.89 -9.25
C TYR A 127 1.90 -2.57 -8.66
N LEU A 128 1.06 -1.88 -9.43
CA LEU A 128 0.27 -0.77 -8.93
C LEU A 128 -1.21 -0.95 -9.24
N TYR A 129 -2.04 -0.75 -8.22
CA TYR A 129 -3.48 -0.59 -8.34
C TYR A 129 -3.91 0.85 -8.09
N VAL A 130 -4.79 1.37 -8.94
CA VAL A 130 -5.52 2.61 -8.66
C VAL A 130 -6.82 2.26 -7.96
N ILE A 131 -7.10 2.93 -6.84
CA ILE A 131 -8.32 2.82 -6.05
C ILE A 131 -9.29 3.89 -6.53
N GLY A 132 -10.14 3.51 -7.47
CA GLY A 132 -11.22 4.36 -7.96
C GLY A 132 -12.45 4.33 -7.06
N ALA A 133 -13.50 5.03 -7.49
CA ALA A 133 -14.72 5.13 -6.69
C ALA A 133 -15.38 3.78 -6.42
N LYS A 134 -15.41 2.92 -7.44
CA LYS A 134 -16.15 1.64 -7.44
C LYS A 134 -15.26 0.41 -7.19
N GLY A 135 -13.94 0.54 -7.30
CA GLY A 135 -13.05 -0.61 -7.18
C GLY A 135 -11.59 -0.29 -7.43
N LEU A 136 -10.81 -1.36 -7.50
CA LEU A 136 -9.38 -1.34 -7.79
C LEU A 136 -9.15 -1.71 -9.25
N GLU A 137 -8.29 -0.95 -9.93
CA GLU A 137 -7.86 -1.20 -11.30
C GLU A 137 -6.35 -1.37 -11.32
N ARG A 138 -5.84 -2.49 -11.85
CA ARG A 138 -4.40 -2.65 -12.03
C ARG A 138 -3.96 -1.76 -13.18
N ARG A 139 -2.96 -0.92 -12.95
CA ARG A 139 -2.43 -0.03 -13.99
C ARG A 139 -1.01 -0.41 -14.42
N TRP A 140 -0.32 -1.24 -13.63
CA TRP A 140 1.01 -1.71 -13.98
C TRP A 140 1.40 -3.02 -13.26
N PRO A 141 2.25 -3.87 -13.87
CA PRO A 141 2.61 -3.91 -15.30
C PRO A 141 1.44 -4.41 -16.16
N GLY A 142 1.00 -3.58 -17.13
CA GLY A 142 -0.13 -3.87 -18.04
C GLY A 142 -1.48 -4.02 -17.32
N GLY A 143 -2.42 -3.12 -17.60
CA GLY A 143 -3.83 -3.28 -17.22
C GLY A 143 -4.59 -4.12 -18.24
#